data_AF-A0A0A7RJZ7-F1
#
_entry.id   AF-A0A0A7RJZ7-F1
#
_cell.length_a   1.000
_cell.length_b   1.000
_cell.length_c   1.000
_cell.angle_alpha   90.00
_cell.angle_beta   90.00
_cell.angle_gamma   90.00
#
_symmetry.space_group_name_H-M   'P 1'
#
loop_
_entity.id
_entity.type
_entity.pdbx_description
1 polymer ?
#
loop_
_entity_poly.entity_id
_entity_poly.type
_entity_poly.pdbx_seq_one_letter_code
_entity_poly.pdbx_strand_id
1 'polypeptide(L)'
;VMVWLRRCTHYLFIVVVAVNSTLLTINAGDYIFYTDWMWTSYVIFTLSQSLMLAVGAAYYLTFTGVPGTATYYALIMTVYTWIAKGAWFSLGYPYSFVVVPMWIPSAILMDLAYWATKRNKHSLILIGGVLCGMSMSLFNMINLITIDDPLETAFKYPRTTLPPYMTP
;
A
#
# COMPACT_ATOMS: atom_id res chain seq x y z
N VAL A 1 11.89 19.80 -29.33
CA VAL A 1 12.85 19.44 -28.25
C VAL A 1 12.22 19.55 -26.85
N MET A 2 11.68 20.71 -26.44
CA MET A 2 11.15 20.89 -25.07
C MET A 2 9.96 19.98 -24.70
N VAL A 3 9.05 19.68 -25.64
CA VAL A 3 7.90 18.77 -25.38
C VAL A 3 8.37 17.34 -25.12
N TRP A 4 9.36 16.86 -25.87
CA TRP A 4 9.93 15.53 -25.70
C TRP A 4 10.69 15.41 -24.38
N LEU A 5 11.50 16.42 -24.02
CA LEU A 5 12.20 16.48 -22.74
C LEU A 5 11.23 16.44 -21.56
N ARG A 6 10.16 17.26 -21.58
CA ARG A 6 9.13 17.27 -20.54
C ARG A 6 8.43 15.91 -20.41
N ARG A 7 8.12 15.24 -21.52
CA ARG A 7 7.54 13.89 -21.50
C ARG A 7 8.52 12.88 -20.90
N CYS A 8 9.79 12.90 -21.31
CA CYS A 8 10.82 12.04 -20.72
C CYS A 8 10.97 12.25 -19.19
N THR A 9 10.90 13.49 -18.70
CA THR A 9 10.94 13.75 -17.25
C THR A 9 9.73 13.19 -16.52
N HIS A 10 8.53 13.27 -17.12
CA HIS A 10 7.32 12.68 -16.54
C HIS A 10 7.40 11.15 -16.51
N TYR A 11 7.86 10.51 -17.58
CA TYR A 11 8.04 9.06 -17.61
C TYR A 11 9.08 8.59 -16.61
N LEU A 12 10.22 9.28 -16.51
CA LEU A 12 11.24 8.99 -15.49
C LEU A 12 10.70 9.15 -14.08
N PHE A 13 9.92 10.20 -13.81
CA PHE A 13 9.29 10.41 -12.51
C PHE A 13 8.35 9.25 -12.16
N ILE A 14 7.50 8.80 -13.09
CA ILE A 14 6.58 7.66 -12.88
C ILE A 14 7.37 6.39 -12.59
N VAL A 15 8.43 6.09 -13.34
CA VAL A 15 9.27 4.90 -13.12
C VAL A 15 9.93 4.96 -11.74
N VAL A 16 10.50 6.10 -11.36
CA VAL A 16 11.14 6.28 -10.05
C VAL A 16 10.12 6.13 -8.92
N VAL A 17 8.93 6.74 -9.06
CA VAL A 17 7.84 6.62 -8.10
C VAL A 17 7.44 5.16 -7.94
N ALA A 18 7.22 4.44 -9.04
CA ALA A 18 6.82 3.04 -9.01
C ALA A 18 7.87 2.16 -8.34
N VAL A 19 9.14 2.26 -8.75
CA VAL A 19 10.23 1.46 -8.18
C VAL A 19 10.37 1.73 -6.68
N ASN A 20 10.44 3.00 -6.27
CA ASN A 20 10.55 3.35 -4.85
C ASN A 20 9.33 2.89 -4.04
N SER A 21 8.13 3.01 -4.60
CA SER A 21 6.90 2.57 -3.95
C SER A 21 6.89 1.07 -3.70
N THR A 22 7.35 0.28 -4.67
CA THR A 22 7.44 -1.19 -4.54
C THR A 22 8.54 -1.64 -3.58
N LEU A 23 9.68 -0.93 -3.56
CA LEU A 23 10.76 -1.21 -2.60
C LEU A 23 10.30 -0.91 -1.17
N LEU A 24 9.55 0.18 -0.99
CA LEU A 24 8.92 0.49 0.29
C LEU A 24 7.88 -0.57 0.66
N THR A 25 7.02 -1.07 -0.27
CA THR A 25 6.04 -2.14 0.02
C THR A 25 6.64 -3.46 0.45
N ILE A 26 7.76 -3.83 -0.14
CA ILE A 26 8.42 -5.10 0.18
C ILE A 26 9.03 -5.08 1.60
N ASN A 27 9.28 -3.91 2.20
CA ASN A 27 9.73 -3.82 3.59
C ASN A 27 8.66 -4.28 4.61
N ALA A 28 7.39 -4.38 4.21
CA ALA A 28 6.37 -5.05 5.02
C ALA A 28 6.56 -6.57 5.05
N GLY A 29 7.51 -7.12 4.28
CA GLY A 29 7.79 -8.53 4.19
C GLY A 29 6.56 -9.33 3.80
N ASP A 30 6.45 -10.53 4.35
CA ASP A 30 5.37 -11.46 4.05
C ASP A 30 4.00 -11.01 4.59
N TYR A 31 3.94 -10.02 5.49
CA TYR A 31 2.68 -9.44 5.97
C TYR A 31 1.89 -8.75 4.88
N ILE A 32 2.50 -8.39 3.74
CA ILE A 32 1.74 -7.88 2.59
C ILE A 32 1.22 -9.01 1.71
N PHE A 33 1.84 -10.20 1.74
CA PHE A 33 1.54 -11.29 0.81
C PHE A 33 0.46 -12.21 1.33
N TYR A 34 0.53 -12.60 2.60
CA TYR A 34 -0.37 -13.59 3.19
C TYR A 34 -1.40 -12.98 4.13
N THR A 35 -2.65 -13.35 3.90
CA THR A 35 -3.80 -12.75 4.59
C THR A 35 -3.93 -13.20 6.05
N ASP A 36 -3.48 -14.42 6.38
CA ASP A 36 -3.42 -14.91 7.75
C ASP A 36 -2.40 -14.15 8.61
N TRP A 37 -1.29 -13.72 8.01
CA TRP A 37 -0.28 -12.91 8.70
C TRP A 37 -0.75 -11.45 8.83
N MET A 38 -1.47 -10.93 7.83
CA MET A 38 -2.18 -9.65 7.96
C MET A 38 -3.15 -9.68 9.15
N TRP A 39 -3.87 -10.80 9.33
CA TRP A 39 -4.87 -10.96 10.38
C TRP A 39 -4.26 -11.13 11.78
N THR A 40 -3.38 -12.11 11.94
CA THR A 40 -2.79 -12.45 13.25
C THR A 40 -1.84 -11.37 13.78
N SER A 41 -1.20 -10.63 12.88
CA SER A 41 -0.24 -9.56 13.21
C SER A 41 -0.73 -8.18 12.77
N TYR A 42 -2.03 -7.91 12.96
CA TYR A 42 -2.70 -6.72 12.42
C TYR A 42 -2.03 -5.39 12.79
N VAL A 43 -1.51 -5.26 14.01
CA VAL A 43 -0.81 -4.04 14.45
C VAL A 43 0.48 -3.82 13.66
N ILE A 44 1.27 -4.87 13.44
CA ILE A 44 2.53 -4.80 12.68
C ILE A 44 2.22 -4.49 11.22
N PHE A 45 1.23 -5.18 10.65
CA PHE A 45 0.75 -4.94 9.30
C PHE A 45 0.32 -3.47 9.11
N THR A 46 -0.55 -2.95 9.96
CA THR A 46 -1.05 -1.57 9.82
C THR A 46 0.04 -0.51 10.02
N LEU A 47 0.99 -0.71 10.94
CA LEU A 47 2.16 0.15 11.08
C LEU A 47 3.02 0.14 9.82
N SER A 48 3.30 -1.04 9.25
CA SER A 48 4.08 -1.14 8.01
C SER A 48 3.40 -0.40 6.86
N GLN A 49 2.11 -0.65 6.60
CA GLN A 49 1.39 -0.05 5.48
C GLN A 49 1.18 1.45 5.64
N SER A 50 0.90 1.91 6.85
CA SER A 50 0.75 3.34 7.13
C SER A 50 2.07 4.08 6.99
N LEU A 51 3.18 3.55 7.49
CA LEU A 51 4.50 4.19 7.34
C LEU A 51 4.95 4.25 5.88
N MET A 52 4.82 3.12 5.16
CA MET A 52 5.29 3.02 3.79
C MET A 52 4.46 3.87 2.82
N LEU A 53 3.16 4.02 3.08
CA LEU A 53 2.34 4.98 2.35
C LEU A 53 2.61 6.42 2.79
N ALA A 54 2.54 6.73 4.09
CA ALA A 54 2.63 8.10 4.57
C ALA A 54 3.97 8.75 4.22
N VAL A 55 5.10 8.04 4.39
CA VAL A 55 6.43 8.58 4.08
C VAL A 55 6.59 8.80 2.57
N GLY A 56 6.28 7.79 1.76
CA GLY A 56 6.42 7.87 0.30
C GLY A 56 5.49 8.91 -0.30
N ALA A 57 4.21 8.87 0.05
CA ALA A 57 3.23 9.79 -0.49
C ALA A 57 3.45 11.24 0.01
N ALA A 58 3.91 11.47 1.25
CA ALA A 58 4.22 12.82 1.72
C ALA A 58 5.46 13.38 1.01
N TYR A 59 6.47 12.54 0.76
CA TYR A 59 7.65 12.93 -0.02
C TYR A 59 7.28 13.39 -1.43
N TYR A 60 6.52 12.59 -2.18
CA TYR A 60 6.12 12.95 -3.55
C TYR A 60 5.13 14.11 -3.60
N LEU A 61 4.21 14.20 -2.63
CA LEU A 61 3.24 15.29 -2.56
C LEU A 61 3.92 16.64 -2.26
N THR A 62 4.92 16.66 -1.37
CA THR A 62 5.68 17.89 -1.09
C THR A 62 6.65 18.28 -2.20
N PHE A 63 7.15 17.30 -2.96
CA PHE A 63 7.99 17.55 -4.14
C PHE A 63 7.19 18.16 -5.30
N THR A 64 6.02 17.60 -5.60
CA THR A 64 5.17 18.06 -6.72
C THR A 64 4.34 19.29 -6.37
N GLY A 65 3.90 19.42 -5.12
CA GLY A 65 3.00 20.48 -4.66
C GLY A 65 1.58 20.39 -5.25
N VAL A 66 1.23 19.29 -5.93
CA VAL A 66 -0.07 19.10 -6.59
C VAL A 66 -0.94 18.14 -5.76
N PRO A 67 -2.11 18.58 -5.26
CA PRO A 67 -3.05 17.68 -4.61
C PRO A 67 -3.54 16.63 -5.61
N GLY A 68 -3.51 15.36 -5.21
CA GLY A 68 -3.73 14.20 -6.09
C GLY A 68 -2.49 13.32 -6.25
N THR A 69 -1.33 13.76 -5.75
CA THR A 69 -0.10 12.98 -5.86
C THR A 69 -0.06 11.82 -4.85
N ALA A 70 -0.64 11.99 -3.66
CA ALA A 70 -0.69 10.89 -2.70
C ALA A 70 -1.60 9.76 -3.19
N THR A 71 -2.76 10.10 -3.74
CA THR A 71 -3.68 9.14 -4.36
C THR A 71 -3.07 8.44 -5.56
N TYR A 72 -2.33 9.18 -6.41
CA TYR A 72 -1.60 8.58 -7.51
C TYR A 72 -0.54 7.57 -7.03
N TYR A 73 0.19 7.90 -5.96
CA TYR A 73 1.13 6.98 -5.32
C TYR A 73 0.43 5.71 -4.82
N ALA A 74 -0.71 5.86 -4.12
CA ALA A 74 -1.50 4.73 -3.64
C ALA A 74 -2.03 3.85 -4.79
N LEU A 75 -2.45 4.45 -5.90
CA LEU A 75 -2.90 3.71 -7.08
C LEU A 75 -1.78 2.86 -7.68
N ILE A 76 -0.58 3.41 -7.80
CA ILE A 76 0.59 2.65 -8.27
C ILE A 76 0.85 1.46 -7.33
N MET A 77 0.87 1.70 -6.02
CA MET A 77 1.07 0.65 -5.02
C MET A 77 0.03 -0.47 -5.16
N THR A 78 -1.25 -0.11 -5.32
CA THR A 78 -2.35 -1.05 -5.56
C THR A 78 -2.10 -1.88 -6.82
N VAL A 79 -1.90 -1.23 -7.97
CA VAL A 79 -1.75 -1.91 -9.26
C VAL A 79 -0.54 -2.85 -9.25
N TYR A 80 0.61 -2.39 -8.76
CA TYR A 80 1.82 -3.24 -8.72
C TYR A 80 1.68 -4.41 -7.76
N THR A 81 1.03 -4.23 -6.61
CA THR A 81 0.78 -5.34 -5.67
C THR A 81 -0.17 -6.37 -6.26
N TRP A 82 -1.22 -5.91 -6.96
CA TRP A 82 -2.11 -6.81 -7.70
C TRP A 82 -1.37 -7.62 -8.76
N ILE A 83 -0.49 -6.97 -9.55
CA ILE A 83 0.31 -7.65 -10.57
C ILE A 83 1.24 -8.68 -9.91
N ALA A 84 1.93 -8.31 -8.83
CA ALA A 84 2.83 -9.20 -8.11
C ALA A 84 2.08 -10.42 -7.55
N LYS A 85 0.91 -10.20 -6.92
CA LYS A 85 0.07 -11.28 -6.37
C LYS A 85 -0.65 -12.10 -7.44
N GLY A 86 -0.74 -11.61 -8.67
CA GLY A 86 -1.30 -12.34 -9.80
C GLY A 86 -0.68 -13.73 -10.02
N ALA A 87 0.60 -13.89 -9.66
CA ALA A 87 1.30 -15.17 -9.73
C ALA A 87 0.74 -16.24 -8.76
N TRP A 88 0.09 -15.85 -7.66
CA TRP A 88 -0.52 -16.82 -6.74
C TRP A 88 -1.80 -17.43 -7.31
N PHE A 89 -2.54 -16.70 -8.15
CA PHE A 89 -3.73 -17.22 -8.82
C PHE A 89 -3.38 -18.33 -9.82
N SER A 90 -2.25 -18.22 -10.53
CA SER A 90 -1.80 -19.30 -11.43
C SER A 90 -1.32 -20.55 -10.68
N LEU A 91 -0.94 -20.41 -9.41
CA LEU A 91 -0.59 -21.51 -8.51
C LEU A 91 -1.82 -22.13 -7.80
N GLY A 92 -3.03 -21.62 -8.05
CA GLY A 92 -4.27 -22.17 -7.49
C GLY A 92 -4.67 -21.64 -6.11
N TYR A 93 -4.02 -20.58 -5.61
CA TYR A 93 -4.42 -19.95 -4.35
C TYR A 93 -5.62 -19.01 -4.56
N PRO A 94 -6.61 -18.99 -3.63
CA PRO A 94 -7.78 -18.13 -3.74
C PRO A 94 -7.45 -16.67 -3.38
N TYR A 95 -8.33 -15.74 -3.74
CA TYR A 95 -8.18 -14.32 -3.37
C TYR A 95 -8.09 -14.10 -1.85
N SER A 96 -8.91 -14.82 -1.06
CA SER A 96 -8.90 -14.77 0.40
C SER A 96 -7.54 -15.14 1.02
N PHE A 97 -6.66 -15.81 0.26
CA PHE A 97 -5.30 -16.14 0.69
C PHE A 97 -4.31 -14.98 0.47
N VAL A 98 -4.51 -14.17 -0.57
CA VAL A 98 -3.60 -13.08 -0.99
C VAL A 98 -4.32 -11.73 -1.15
N VAL A 99 -5.07 -11.28 -0.15
CA VAL A 99 -5.80 -10.01 -0.20
C VAL A 99 -4.86 -8.82 -0.39
N VAL A 100 -5.23 -7.87 -1.24
CA VAL A 100 -4.47 -6.63 -1.45
C VAL A 100 -4.89 -5.58 -0.42
N PRO A 101 -3.94 -4.91 0.26
CA PRO A 101 -4.26 -3.81 1.17
C PRO A 101 -4.97 -2.63 0.49
N MET A 102 -5.77 -1.90 1.28
CA MET A 102 -6.54 -0.74 0.86
C MET A 102 -5.81 0.56 1.20
N TRP A 103 -5.09 1.11 0.22
CA TRP A 103 -4.30 2.34 0.38
C TRP A 103 -5.01 3.62 -0.08
N ILE A 104 -5.86 3.51 -1.11
CA ILE A 104 -6.43 4.67 -1.82
C ILE A 104 -7.23 5.60 -0.90
N PRO A 105 -8.17 5.12 -0.04
CA PRO A 105 -8.96 6.01 0.80
C PRO A 105 -8.10 6.84 1.77
N SER A 106 -7.07 6.24 2.38
CA SER A 106 -6.14 6.94 3.27
C SER A 106 -5.31 8.00 2.54
N ALA A 107 -4.91 7.71 1.30
CA ALA A 107 -4.20 8.67 0.47
C ALA A 107 -5.07 9.86 0.03
N ILE A 108 -6.37 9.63 -0.24
CA ILE A 108 -7.34 10.71 -0.51
C ILE A 108 -7.39 11.66 0.69
N LEU A 109 -7.48 11.13 1.91
CA LEU A 109 -7.50 11.95 3.13
C LEU A 109 -6.23 12.80 3.27
N MET A 110 -5.08 12.25 2.89
CA MET A 110 -3.82 12.98 2.93
C MET A 110 -3.76 14.10 1.87
N ASP A 111 -4.22 13.85 0.65
CA ASP A 111 -4.36 14.86 -0.41
C ASP A 111 -5.33 15.98 0.01
N LEU A 112 -6.46 15.62 0.62
CA LEU A 112 -7.45 16.57 1.12
C LEU A 112 -6.89 17.42 2.27
N ALA A 113 -6.15 16.83 3.21
CA ALA A 113 -5.51 17.56 4.30
C ALA A 113 -4.47 18.58 3.76
N TYR A 114 -3.68 18.18 2.76
CA TYR A 114 -2.72 19.08 2.11
C TYR A 114 -3.42 20.24 1.39
N TRP A 115 -4.49 19.93 0.65
CA TRP A 115 -5.25 20.93 -0.07
C TRP A 115 -5.97 21.91 0.87
N ALA A 116 -6.68 21.40 1.87
CA ALA A 116 -7.44 22.20 2.83
C ALA A 116 -6.55 23.16 3.64
N THR A 117 -5.29 22.78 3.89
CA THR A 117 -4.32 23.59 4.66
C THR A 117 -3.45 24.48 3.76
N LYS A 118 -3.92 24.78 2.54
CA LYS A 118 -3.21 25.63 1.56
C LYS A 118 -1.77 25.15 1.30
N ARG A 119 -1.58 23.83 1.18
CA ARG A 119 -0.31 23.19 0.85
C ARG A 119 0.79 23.34 1.91
N ASN A 120 0.41 23.46 3.18
CA ASN A 120 1.37 23.53 4.28
C ASN A 120 2.01 22.16 4.56
N LYS A 121 3.35 22.09 4.53
CA LYS A 121 4.12 20.87 4.76
C LYS A 121 3.99 20.33 6.19
N HIS A 122 3.95 21.20 7.19
CA HIS A 122 3.81 20.79 8.58
C HIS A 122 2.42 20.23 8.85
N SER A 123 1.38 20.87 8.29
CA SER A 123 0.01 20.39 8.39
C SER A 123 -0.19 19.06 7.65
N LEU A 124 0.48 18.83 6.53
CA LEU A 124 0.47 17.53 5.85
C LEU A 124 1.01 16.42 6.75
N ILE A 125 2.19 16.64 7.36
CA ILE A 125 2.81 15.61 8.21
C ILE A 125 1.95 15.36 9.45
N LEU A 126 1.45 16.41 10.09
CA LEU A 126 0.70 16.29 11.33
C LEU A 126 -0.74 15.83 11.12
N ILE A 127 -1.52 16.53 10.29
CA ILE A 127 -2.94 16.21 10.05
C ILE A 127 -3.06 15.08 9.03
N GLY A 128 -2.40 15.21 7.88
CA GLY A 128 -2.46 14.20 6.83
C GLY A 128 -1.85 12.87 7.25
N GLY A 129 -0.71 12.88 7.94
CA GLY A 129 -0.08 11.67 8.48
C GLY A 129 -0.95 10.97 9.52
N VAL A 130 -1.54 11.70 10.47
CA VAL A 130 -2.44 11.15 11.48
C VAL A 130 -3.72 10.59 10.84
N LEU A 131 -4.34 11.32 9.91
CA LEU A 131 -5.51 10.83 9.17
C LEU A 131 -5.18 9.58 8.36
N CYS A 132 -4.04 9.54 7.68
CA CYS A 132 -3.57 8.37 6.95
C CYS A 132 -3.38 7.17 7.88
N GLY A 133 -2.67 7.33 9.00
CA GLY A 133 -2.40 6.24 9.94
C GLY A 133 -3.68 5.64 10.54
N MET A 134 -4.60 6.49 11.03
CA MET A 134 -5.84 6.03 11.63
C MET A 134 -6.78 5.38 10.60
N SER A 135 -6.93 6.01 9.43
CA SER A 135 -7.83 5.50 8.39
C SER A 135 -7.31 4.21 7.75
N MET A 136 -5.98 4.04 7.62
CA MET A 136 -5.39 2.83 7.04
C MET A 136 -5.73 1.60 7.88
N SER A 137 -5.68 1.73 9.20
CA SER A 137 -6.07 0.66 10.12
C SER A 137 -7.57 0.38 10.08
N LEU A 138 -8.42 1.38 9.82
CA LEU A 138 -9.85 1.13 9.68
C LEU A 138 -10.16 0.41 8.36
N PHE A 139 -9.69 0.93 7.23
CA PHE A 139 -10.05 0.42 5.90
C PHE A 139 -9.49 -0.99 5.64
N ASN A 140 -8.29 -1.30 6.12
CA ASN A 140 -7.76 -2.65 5.98
C ASN A 140 -8.49 -3.66 6.87
N MET A 141 -8.94 -3.26 8.06
CA MET A 141 -9.71 -4.15 8.93
C MET A 141 -11.04 -4.48 8.28
N ILE A 142 -11.73 -3.47 7.74
CA ILE A 142 -12.97 -3.66 6.99
C ILE A 142 -12.75 -4.63 5.83
N ASN A 143 -11.67 -4.46 5.07
CA ASN A 143 -11.33 -5.36 3.96
C ASN A 143 -11.10 -6.82 4.43
N LEU A 144 -10.39 -7.01 5.55
CA LEU A 144 -10.10 -8.34 6.10
C LEU A 144 -11.32 -9.03 6.73
N ILE A 145 -12.29 -8.30 7.26
CA ILE A 145 -13.52 -8.91 7.80
C ILE A 145 -14.48 -9.34 6.68
N THR A 146 -14.36 -8.76 5.49
CA THR A 146 -15.24 -9.07 4.35
C THR A 146 -14.84 -10.32 3.55
N ILE A 147 -13.75 -10.99 3.92
CA ILE A 147 -13.26 -12.20 3.25
C ILE A 147 -13.52 -13.44 4.11
N ASP A 148 -13.29 -14.62 3.52
CA ASP A 148 -13.30 -15.89 4.24
C ASP A 148 -12.25 -15.91 5.36
N ASP A 149 -12.44 -16.76 6.37
CA ASP A 149 -11.54 -16.84 7.52
C ASP A 149 -10.08 -17.03 7.06
N PRO A 150 -9.19 -16.06 7.34
CA PRO A 150 -7.80 -16.11 6.90
C PRO A 150 -7.06 -17.34 7.43
N LEU A 151 -7.36 -17.78 8.65
CA LEU A 151 -6.70 -18.92 9.28
C LEU A 151 -7.14 -20.23 8.62
N GLU A 152 -8.45 -20.41 8.44
CA GLU A 152 -8.98 -21.61 7.76
C GLU A 152 -8.44 -21.72 6.33
N THR A 153 -8.38 -20.59 5.63
CA THR A 153 -7.79 -20.53 4.29
C THR A 153 -6.31 -20.92 4.30
N ALA A 154 -5.54 -20.49 5.30
CA ALA A 154 -4.12 -20.83 5.40
C ALA A 154 -3.87 -22.32 5.71
N PHE A 155 -4.72 -22.97 6.49
CA PHE A 155 -4.66 -24.42 6.72
C PHE A 155 -5.02 -25.23 5.48
N LYS A 156 -6.00 -24.75 4.69
CA LYS A 156 -6.47 -25.43 3.48
C LYS A 156 -5.48 -25.35 2.32
N TYR A 157 -4.70 -24.28 2.24
CA TYR A 157 -3.75 -24.03 1.16
C TYR A 157 -2.30 -24.02 1.68
N PRO A 158 -1.62 -25.18 1.73
CA PRO A 158 -0.29 -25.29 2.30
C PRO A 158 0.77 -24.56 1.46
N ARG A 159 1.70 -23.89 2.15
CA ARG A 159 2.80 -23.13 1.55
C ARG A 159 4.05 -24.02 1.48
N THR A 160 4.34 -24.57 0.30
CA THR A 160 5.44 -25.53 0.10
C THR A 160 6.84 -24.93 0.24
N THR A 161 6.98 -23.60 0.17
CA THR A 161 8.26 -22.89 0.24
C THR A 161 8.59 -22.35 1.64
N LEU A 162 7.66 -22.45 2.60
CA LEU A 162 7.88 -21.99 3.97
C LEU A 162 8.31 -23.16 4.89
N PRO A 163 9.15 -22.89 5.90
CA PRO A 163 9.48 -23.88 6.92
C PRO A 163 8.24 -24.33 7.72
N PRO A 164 8.20 -25.57 8.24
CA PRO A 164 7.05 -26.10 8.98
C PRO A 164 6.64 -25.30 10.22
N TYR A 165 7.56 -24.54 10.81
CA TYR A 165 7.28 -23.70 11.99
C TYR A 165 6.71 -22.31 11.62
N MET A 166 6.70 -21.94 10.33
CA MET A 166 6.13 -20.69 9.81
C MET A 166 4.77 -20.92 9.13
N THR A 167 4.34 -22.17 8.99
CA THR A 167 3.01 -22.54 8.55
C THR A 167 2.12 -22.80 9.77
N PRO A 168 0.84 -22.39 9.75
CA PRO A 168 -0.09 -22.63 10.84
C PRO A 168 -0.33 -24.13 11.10
#